data_AF-A0A967M234-F1
#
_entry.id   AF-A0A967M234-F1
#
_cell.length_a   1.000
_cell.length_b   1.000
_cell.length_c   1.000
_cell.angle_alpha   90.00
_cell.angle_beta   90.00
_cell.angle_gamma   90.00
#
_symmetry.space_group_name_H-M   'P 1'
#
loop_
_entity.id
_entity.type
_entity.pdbx_description
1 polymer ?
#
loop_
_entity_poly.entity_id
_entity_poly.type
_entity_poly.pdbx_seq_one_letter_code
_entity_poly.pdbx_strand_id
1 'polypeptide(L)'
;MSVVKITDHEAQALGRLITQFKESTKLKGVISSFVSGQQDLEDVFCDVDVSRQLDVATGQQLDNIGEIVGRARGGLSDEKYRLQLYGQIGINVSKGTPEDLISIFNILTGFSQSQYSQSPIAQCSIFGGEPPISGDELFNDGDMEASDVSAWTAENSATLTKQTASPYEGSRNLRVAYNGSADPGASQSVLTPGSWYLLSAWVRMENTSGPVPEIKNGASTIYVGIPYADWYQVYFTFVASDPKIVLGSDHSSAGYVEYDVASIQLLQLDNTSDIYKICQSIVPGGVRLNAIGWYDGDDAFAFAGSSIGKGFGSVSDPTVGGKYATITDSA
;
A
#
# COMPACT_ATOMS: atom_id res chain seq x y z
N MET A 1 23.36 -15.04 -9.93
CA MET A 1 23.23 -16.35 -10.61
C MET A 1 22.23 -17.12 -9.78
N SER A 2 21.01 -17.37 -10.28
CA SER A 2 19.96 -18.03 -9.49
C SER A 2 20.25 -19.53 -9.43
N VAL A 3 20.38 -20.08 -8.22
CA VAL A 3 20.55 -21.52 -8.00
C VAL A 3 19.17 -22.16 -8.08
N VAL A 4 18.98 -23.09 -9.01
CA VAL A 4 17.72 -23.83 -9.14
C VAL A 4 17.78 -25.03 -8.22
N LYS A 5 16.90 -25.05 -7.20
CA LYS A 5 16.81 -26.13 -6.23
C LYS A 5 16.48 -27.47 -6.90
N ILE A 6 17.28 -28.49 -6.62
CA ILE A 6 17.00 -29.87 -7.05
C ILE A 6 16.21 -30.59 -5.95
N THR A 7 15.02 -31.08 -6.27
CA THR A 7 14.10 -31.69 -5.27
C THR A 7 14.08 -33.22 -5.31
N ASP A 8 14.88 -33.84 -6.18
CA ASP A 8 14.76 -35.26 -6.52
C ASP A 8 16.13 -35.96 -6.68
N HIS A 9 17.11 -35.62 -5.84
CA HIS A 9 18.47 -36.16 -5.92
C HIS A 9 18.50 -37.70 -5.96
N GLU A 10 17.70 -38.37 -5.13
CA GLU A 10 17.63 -39.83 -5.11
C GLU A 10 17.09 -40.41 -6.42
N ALA A 11 15.99 -39.84 -6.95
CA ALA A 11 15.40 -40.29 -8.20
C ALA A 11 16.38 -40.13 -9.37
N GLN A 12 17.11 -39.02 -9.43
CA GLN A 12 18.14 -38.80 -10.44
C GLN A 12 19.31 -39.79 -10.30
N ALA A 13 19.75 -40.08 -9.07
CA ALA A 13 20.84 -41.03 -8.84
C ALA A 13 20.46 -42.46 -9.24
N LEU A 14 19.25 -42.91 -8.88
CA LEU A 14 18.72 -44.20 -9.27
C LEU A 14 18.47 -44.28 -10.79
N GLY A 15 18.06 -43.17 -11.42
CA GLY A 15 17.88 -43.06 -12.87
C GLY A 15 19.16 -43.25 -13.69
N ARG A 16 20.34 -43.00 -13.09
CA ARG A 16 21.65 -43.20 -13.73
C ARG A 16 22.15 -44.64 -13.71
N LEU A 17 21.43 -45.57 -13.06
CA LEU A 17 21.78 -46.99 -13.06
C LEU A 17 21.66 -47.60 -14.46
N ILE A 18 22.72 -48.27 -14.91
CA ILE A 18 22.70 -49.08 -16.13
C ILE A 18 21.74 -50.27 -15.97
N THR A 19 21.15 -50.71 -17.08
CA THR A 19 20.02 -51.68 -17.11
C THR A 19 20.24 -52.92 -16.27
N GLN A 20 21.45 -53.49 -16.27
CA GLN A 20 21.77 -54.72 -15.53
C GLN A 20 21.60 -54.59 -14.00
N PHE A 21 21.59 -53.36 -13.47
CA PHE A 21 21.52 -53.09 -12.03
C PHE A 21 20.18 -52.50 -11.58
N LYS A 22 19.23 -52.30 -12.49
CA LYS A 22 17.91 -51.69 -12.17
C LYS A 22 17.07 -52.51 -11.21
N GLU A 23 17.28 -53.82 -11.09
CA GLU A 23 16.55 -54.68 -10.15
C GLU A 23 17.32 -54.99 -8.85
N SER A 24 18.54 -54.45 -8.70
CA SER A 24 19.38 -54.76 -7.53
C SER A 24 18.98 -53.97 -6.29
N THR A 25 18.18 -54.57 -5.41
CA THR A 25 17.72 -53.94 -4.16
C THR A 25 18.87 -53.48 -3.26
N LYS A 26 19.93 -54.29 -3.13
CA LYS A 26 21.08 -53.96 -2.28
C LYS A 26 21.86 -52.76 -2.80
N LEU A 27 22.07 -52.69 -4.11
CA LEU A 27 22.79 -51.56 -4.72
C LEU A 27 21.98 -50.27 -4.64
N LYS A 28 20.66 -50.33 -4.90
CA LYS A 28 19.76 -49.18 -4.69
C LYS A 28 19.84 -48.68 -3.24
N GLY A 29 19.74 -49.58 -2.26
CA GLY A 29 19.82 -49.21 -0.83
C GLY A 29 21.13 -48.51 -0.46
N VAL A 30 22.27 -48.97 -1.00
CA VAL A 30 23.56 -48.29 -0.81
C VAL A 30 23.54 -46.89 -1.42
N ILE A 31 23.08 -46.74 -2.67
CA ILE A 31 23.01 -45.43 -3.35
C ILE A 31 22.08 -44.47 -2.60
N SER A 32 20.88 -44.91 -2.24
CA SER A 32 19.93 -44.12 -1.45
C SER A 32 20.53 -43.67 -0.12
N SER A 33 21.32 -44.51 0.56
CA SER A 33 21.99 -44.11 1.80
C SER A 33 23.05 -43.02 1.62
N PHE A 34 23.71 -42.97 0.46
CA PHE A 34 24.68 -41.91 0.15
C PHE A 34 24.00 -40.62 -0.33
N VAL A 35 22.84 -40.72 -0.99
CA VAL A 35 22.20 -39.59 -1.67
C VAL A 35 21.09 -38.94 -0.83
N SER A 36 20.49 -39.65 0.11
CA SER A 36 19.43 -39.11 0.98
C SER A 36 19.87 -37.84 1.72
N GLY A 37 21.07 -37.84 2.32
CA GLY A 37 21.62 -36.66 2.99
C GLY A 37 21.95 -35.49 2.04
N GLN A 38 22.03 -35.72 0.73
CA GLN A 38 22.23 -34.65 -0.25
C GLN A 38 20.96 -33.79 -0.39
N GLN A 39 19.77 -34.37 -0.24
CA GLN A 39 18.53 -33.60 -0.28
C GLN A 39 18.45 -32.65 0.90
N ASP A 40 18.78 -33.13 2.10
CA ASP A 40 18.83 -32.30 3.31
C ASP A 40 19.86 -31.16 3.18
N LEU A 41 21.03 -31.45 2.59
CA LEU A 41 22.05 -30.42 2.35
C LEU A 41 21.58 -29.39 1.32
N GLU A 42 21.02 -29.81 0.19
CA GLU A 42 20.45 -28.92 -0.83
C GLU A 42 19.38 -28.02 -0.23
N ASP A 43 18.48 -28.59 0.57
CA ASP A 43 17.42 -27.85 1.27
C ASP A 43 18.03 -26.78 2.18
N VAL A 44 19.01 -27.14 3.02
CA VAL A 44 19.69 -26.20 3.91
C VAL A 44 20.44 -25.11 3.14
N PHE A 45 21.13 -25.44 2.05
CA PHE A 45 21.86 -24.45 1.25
C PHE A 45 20.91 -23.46 0.56
N CYS A 46 19.81 -23.95 -0.01
CA CYS A 46 18.78 -23.10 -0.59
C CYS A 46 18.13 -22.21 0.49
N ASP A 47 17.84 -22.76 1.66
CA ASP A 47 17.25 -22.00 2.76
C ASP A 47 18.20 -20.90 3.25
N VAL A 48 19.51 -21.19 3.35
CA VAL A 48 20.53 -20.18 3.70
C VAL A 48 20.65 -19.11 2.62
N ASP A 49 20.57 -19.46 1.34
CA ASP A 49 20.63 -18.49 0.25
C ASP A 49 19.43 -17.53 0.29
N VAL A 50 18.21 -18.07 0.42
CA VAL A 50 16.97 -17.28 0.48
C VAL A 50 16.88 -16.45 1.76
N SER A 51 17.19 -17.05 2.91
CA SER A 51 17.05 -16.38 4.22
C SER A 51 18.05 -15.23 4.44
N ARG A 52 19.03 -15.09 3.55
CA ARG A 52 20.02 -13.98 3.56
C ARG A 52 19.70 -12.89 2.56
N GLN A 53 18.63 -13.02 1.78
CA GLN A 53 18.14 -11.97 0.90
C GLN A 53 17.40 -10.93 1.73
N LEU A 54 17.75 -9.66 1.55
CA LEU A 54 17.16 -8.56 2.33
C LEU A 54 15.63 -8.51 2.19
N ASP A 55 15.11 -8.84 1.01
CA ASP A 55 13.67 -8.89 0.72
C ASP A 55 12.90 -9.94 1.56
N VAL A 56 13.55 -11.06 1.89
CA VAL A 56 12.88 -12.23 2.51
C VAL A 56 13.33 -12.45 3.95
N ALA A 57 14.49 -11.93 4.34
CA ALA A 57 15.04 -12.09 5.69
C ALA A 57 14.09 -11.54 6.76
N THR A 58 14.00 -12.26 7.87
CA THR A 58 13.17 -11.93 9.04
C THR A 58 13.97 -12.11 10.33
N GLY A 59 13.52 -11.48 11.43
CA GLY A 59 14.10 -11.63 12.76
C GLY A 59 15.63 -11.48 12.80
N GLN A 60 16.32 -12.47 13.38
CA GLN A 60 17.76 -12.43 13.60
C GLN A 60 18.57 -12.36 12.29
N GLN A 61 18.12 -12.99 11.22
CA GLN A 61 18.80 -12.92 9.92
C GLN A 61 18.81 -11.48 9.40
N LEU A 62 17.69 -10.78 9.53
CA LEU A 62 17.58 -9.37 9.15
C LEU A 62 18.44 -8.48 10.07
N ASP A 63 18.55 -8.82 11.36
CA ASP A 63 19.45 -8.14 12.31
C ASP A 63 20.93 -8.30 11.95
N ASN A 64 21.33 -9.49 11.53
CA ASN A 64 22.70 -9.74 11.07
C ASN A 64 23.02 -8.90 9.82
N ILE A 65 22.06 -8.73 8.90
CA ILE A 65 22.23 -7.82 7.75
C ILE A 65 22.38 -6.37 8.25
N GLY A 66 21.56 -5.97 9.22
CA GLY A 66 21.66 -4.68 9.88
C GLY A 66 23.03 -4.39 10.48
N GLU A 67 23.61 -5.36 11.18
CA GLU A 67 24.96 -5.26 11.75
C GLU A 67 26.01 -5.02 10.65
N ILE A 68 25.92 -5.74 9.52
CA ILE A 68 26.83 -5.57 8.38
C ILE A 68 26.74 -4.16 7.78
N VAL A 69 25.52 -3.62 7.64
CA VAL A 69 25.32 -2.29 7.04
C VAL A 69 25.49 -1.14 8.05
N GLY A 70 25.71 -1.45 9.32
CA GLY A 70 25.94 -0.47 10.38
C GLY A 70 24.67 0.14 10.96
N ARG A 71 23.53 -0.58 10.93
CA ARG A 71 22.24 -0.09 11.42
C ARG A 71 21.55 -1.11 12.31
N ALA A 72 21.39 -0.77 13.58
CA ALA A 72 20.64 -1.60 14.53
C ALA A 72 19.11 -1.41 14.39
N ARG A 73 18.34 -2.45 14.72
CA ARG A 73 16.88 -2.49 14.58
C ARG A 73 16.12 -1.45 15.38
N GLY A 74 16.54 -1.18 16.62
CA GLY A 74 15.89 -0.18 17.47
C GLY A 74 14.41 -0.46 17.79
N GLY A 75 13.99 -1.74 17.79
CA GLY A 75 12.60 -2.14 18.09
C GLY A 75 11.62 -2.05 16.92
N LEU A 76 12.09 -1.76 15.70
CA LEU A 76 11.26 -1.76 14.49
C LEU A 76 10.81 -3.18 14.10
N SER A 77 9.60 -3.29 13.53
CA SER A 77 9.14 -4.50 12.85
C SER A 77 10.06 -4.85 11.68
N ASP A 78 10.07 -6.12 11.24
CA ASP A 78 10.90 -6.55 10.11
C ASP A 78 10.67 -5.71 8.85
N GLU A 79 9.41 -5.36 8.58
CA GLU A 79 9.03 -4.52 7.44
C GLU A 79 9.63 -3.11 7.52
N LYS A 80 9.41 -2.40 8.64
CA LYS A 80 9.95 -1.05 8.84
C LYS A 80 11.46 -1.04 8.90
N TYR A 81 12.05 -2.08 9.47
CA TYR A 81 13.49 -2.21 9.56
C TYR A 81 14.12 -2.44 8.18
N ARG A 82 13.53 -3.30 7.34
CA ARG A 82 14.01 -3.56 5.98
C ARG A 82 14.11 -2.28 5.15
N LEU A 83 13.11 -1.40 5.23
CA LEU A 83 13.14 -0.11 4.55
C LEU A 83 14.32 0.77 5.01
N GLN A 84 14.58 0.80 6.32
CA GLN A 84 15.69 1.53 6.90
C GLN A 84 17.06 0.93 6.51
N LEU A 85 17.13 -0.39 6.29
CA LEU A 85 18.32 -1.06 5.75
C LEU A 85 18.56 -0.71 4.29
N TYR A 86 17.51 -0.69 3.45
CA TYR A 86 17.61 -0.21 2.06
C TYR A 86 18.16 1.21 1.99
N GLY A 87 17.63 2.12 2.83
CA GLY A 87 18.13 3.48 2.94
C GLY A 87 19.60 3.55 3.37
N GLN A 88 20.00 2.77 4.37
CA GLN A 88 21.39 2.74 4.86
C GLN A 88 22.36 2.20 3.81
N ILE A 89 21.97 1.14 3.09
CA ILE A 89 22.75 0.61 1.97
C ILE A 89 22.94 1.70 0.92
N GLY A 90 21.88 2.41 0.55
CA GLY A 90 21.93 3.56 -0.36
C GLY A 90 22.93 4.62 0.09
N ILE A 91 22.91 5.00 1.37
CA ILE A 91 23.87 5.94 1.96
C ILE A 91 25.31 5.41 1.86
N ASN A 92 25.53 4.14 2.17
CA ASN A 92 26.86 3.54 2.20
C ASN A 92 27.50 3.40 0.80
N VAL A 93 26.68 3.25 -0.26
CA VAL A 93 27.16 3.01 -1.64
C VAL A 93 27.03 4.19 -2.59
N SER A 94 26.26 5.21 -2.23
CA SER A 94 26.01 6.39 -3.06
C SER A 94 27.29 7.16 -3.39
N LYS A 95 27.39 7.66 -4.62
CA LYS A 95 28.39 8.63 -5.08
C LYS A 95 27.83 10.05 -5.19
N GLY A 96 26.56 10.24 -4.79
CA GLY A 96 25.85 11.50 -4.83
C GLY A 96 25.41 11.91 -6.23
N THR A 97 25.28 10.99 -7.18
CA THR A 97 24.76 11.37 -8.50
C THR A 97 23.23 11.47 -8.49
N PRO A 98 22.61 12.22 -9.42
CA PRO A 98 21.16 12.20 -9.59
C PRO A 98 20.59 10.79 -9.77
N GLU A 99 21.34 9.90 -10.43
CA GLU A 99 20.94 8.50 -10.65
C GLU A 99 20.93 7.70 -9.34
N ASP A 100 21.87 7.93 -8.43
CA ASP A 100 21.87 7.30 -7.10
C ASP A 100 20.63 7.72 -6.31
N LEU A 101 20.28 9.02 -6.36
CA LEU A 101 19.10 9.56 -5.71
C LEU A 101 17.81 8.97 -6.30
N ILE A 102 17.70 8.92 -7.62
CA ILE A 102 16.57 8.32 -8.33
C ILE A 102 16.42 6.84 -7.97
N SER A 103 17.52 6.09 -7.99
CA SER A 103 17.50 4.66 -7.70
C SER A 103 17.02 4.37 -6.28
N ILE A 104 17.54 5.09 -5.28
CA ILE A 104 17.14 4.87 -3.89
C ILE A 104 15.72 5.37 -3.64
N PHE A 105 15.34 6.52 -4.20
CA PHE A 105 13.97 7.00 -4.11
C PHE A 105 12.98 5.95 -4.63
N ASN A 106 13.21 5.40 -5.83
CA ASN A 106 12.38 4.36 -6.41
C ASN A 106 12.35 3.06 -5.60
N ILE A 107 13.48 2.64 -5.00
CA ILE A 107 13.52 1.47 -4.12
C ILE A 107 12.68 1.71 -2.86
N LEU A 108 12.81 2.88 -2.24
CA LEU A 108 12.09 3.21 -1.00
C LEU A 108 10.59 3.40 -1.23
N THR A 109 10.18 3.84 -2.42
CA THR A 109 8.78 4.13 -2.75
C THR A 109 8.11 3.03 -3.58
N GLY A 110 8.87 2.07 -4.10
CA GLY A 110 8.37 1.01 -4.99
C GLY A 110 8.06 1.48 -6.41
N PHE A 111 8.52 2.66 -6.82
CA PHE A 111 8.18 3.23 -8.12
C PHE A 111 9.02 2.68 -9.26
N SER A 112 8.37 2.53 -10.42
CA SER A 112 9.03 2.18 -11.67
C SER A 112 9.74 3.37 -12.33
N GLN A 113 9.24 4.59 -12.11
CA GLN A 113 9.81 5.83 -12.65
C GLN A 113 9.66 7.00 -11.67
N SER A 114 10.63 7.91 -11.71
CA SER A 114 10.61 9.18 -10.98
C SER A 114 11.24 10.29 -11.83
N GLN A 115 10.75 11.52 -11.69
CA GLN A 115 11.36 12.70 -12.27
C GLN A 115 12.24 13.44 -11.29
N TYR A 116 13.50 13.61 -11.66
CA TYR A 116 14.44 14.48 -10.98
C TYR A 116 14.49 15.84 -11.67
N SER A 117 14.43 16.92 -10.87
CA SER A 117 14.58 18.28 -11.35
C SER A 117 15.68 19.00 -10.58
N GLN A 118 16.60 19.63 -11.30
CA GLN A 118 17.62 20.49 -10.72
C GLN A 118 17.13 21.94 -10.72
N SER A 119 17.30 22.63 -9.59
CA SER A 119 17.05 24.05 -9.44
C SER A 119 18.38 24.83 -9.34
N PRO A 120 18.40 26.10 -9.77
CA PRO A 120 19.56 26.95 -9.55
C PRO A 120 19.86 27.06 -8.04
N ILE A 121 21.13 27.31 -7.69
CA ILE A 121 21.60 27.47 -6.29
C ILE A 121 21.67 26.12 -5.52
N ALA A 122 22.21 25.07 -6.16
CA ALA A 122 22.50 23.79 -5.51
C ALA A 122 21.25 23.18 -4.83
N GLN A 123 20.15 23.11 -5.57
CA GLN A 123 18.90 22.52 -5.11
C GLN A 123 18.41 21.47 -6.09
N CYS A 124 17.72 20.46 -5.58
CA CYS A 124 17.03 19.49 -6.41
C CYS A 124 15.66 19.13 -5.82
N SER A 125 14.79 18.55 -6.64
CA SER A 125 13.52 17.96 -6.20
C SER A 125 13.32 16.66 -6.96
N ILE A 126 12.65 15.70 -6.32
CA ILE A 126 12.34 14.42 -6.94
C ILE A 126 10.85 14.13 -6.76
N PHE A 127 10.22 13.68 -7.84
CA PHE A 127 8.80 13.38 -7.89
C PHE A 127 8.61 11.96 -8.42
N GLY A 128 7.74 11.18 -7.81
CA GLY A 128 7.39 9.85 -8.33
C GLY A 128 5.89 9.68 -8.54
N GLY A 129 5.49 8.48 -8.97
CA GLY A 129 4.12 8.14 -9.34
C GLY A 129 3.10 8.21 -8.21
N GLU A 130 2.02 7.44 -8.34
CA GLU A 130 0.95 7.43 -7.34
C GLU A 130 1.54 7.15 -5.95
N PRO A 131 1.13 7.88 -4.90
CA PRO A 131 1.66 7.64 -3.56
C PRO A 131 1.53 6.14 -3.23
N PRO A 132 2.57 5.49 -2.68
CA PRO A 132 2.49 4.06 -2.41
C PRO A 132 1.37 3.78 -1.40
N ILE A 133 0.31 3.15 -1.88
CA ILE A 133 -0.78 2.63 -1.07
C ILE A 133 -0.29 1.29 -0.51
N SER A 134 0.13 1.25 0.75
CA SER A 134 0.63 0.01 1.37
C SER A 134 0.00 -0.31 2.73
N GLY A 135 -1.13 0.31 3.07
CA GLY A 135 -1.87 -0.06 4.27
C GLY A 135 -2.72 -1.31 4.03
N ASP A 136 -2.75 -2.21 5.01
CA ASP A 136 -3.80 -3.22 5.09
C ASP A 136 -5.19 -2.55 5.14
N GLU A 137 -6.21 -3.28 4.68
CA GLU A 137 -7.60 -2.89 4.92
C GLU A 137 -7.86 -2.82 6.43
N LEU A 138 -8.44 -1.71 6.88
CA LEU A 138 -8.73 -1.48 8.30
C LEU A 138 -10.20 -1.61 8.65
N PHE A 139 -11.12 -1.51 7.67
CA PHE A 139 -12.52 -1.83 7.94
C PHE A 139 -12.66 -3.32 8.22
N ASN A 140 -13.35 -3.63 9.32
CA ASN A 140 -13.94 -4.94 9.47
C ASN A 140 -15.22 -4.96 8.62
N ASP A 141 -15.38 -5.94 7.70
CA ASP A 141 -16.56 -6.05 6.83
C ASP A 141 -16.78 -4.79 5.94
N GLY A 142 -15.70 -4.30 5.33
CA GLY A 142 -15.74 -3.19 4.37
C GLY A 142 -16.36 -3.57 3.01
N ASP A 143 -16.23 -4.83 2.60
CA ASP A 143 -16.90 -5.42 1.43
C ASP A 143 -18.41 -5.65 1.65
N MET A 144 -18.89 -5.44 2.89
CA MET A 144 -20.28 -5.52 3.32
C MET A 144 -20.94 -6.91 3.26
N GLU A 145 -20.17 -7.99 3.10
CA GLU A 145 -20.72 -9.33 2.86
C GLU A 145 -21.18 -10.09 4.10
N ALA A 146 -20.87 -9.63 5.32
CA ALA A 146 -21.40 -10.22 6.54
C ALA A 146 -22.94 -10.18 6.58
N SER A 147 -23.56 -11.21 7.16
CA SER A 147 -25.02 -11.30 7.23
C SER A 147 -25.65 -10.36 8.27
N ASP A 148 -24.87 -9.92 9.25
CA ASP A 148 -25.28 -8.98 10.29
C ASP A 148 -24.51 -7.65 10.16
N VAL A 149 -24.73 -6.74 11.11
CA VAL A 149 -24.09 -5.41 11.16
C VAL A 149 -23.12 -5.29 12.33
N SER A 150 -22.67 -6.40 12.91
CA SER A 150 -21.87 -6.41 14.15
C SER A 150 -20.51 -5.72 14.03
N ALA A 151 -19.98 -5.61 12.81
CA ALA A 151 -18.76 -4.86 12.51
C ALA A 151 -18.94 -3.33 12.60
N TRP A 152 -20.19 -2.84 12.59
CA TRP A 152 -20.52 -1.42 12.51
C TRP A 152 -21.30 -0.95 13.74
N THR A 153 -20.91 0.19 14.31
CA THR A 153 -21.65 0.85 15.40
C THR A 153 -22.62 1.87 14.84
N ALA A 154 -23.88 1.82 15.27
CA ALA A 154 -24.89 2.81 14.89
C ALA A 154 -24.64 4.15 15.58
N GLU A 155 -24.59 5.24 14.81
CA GLU A 155 -24.47 6.61 15.28
C GLU A 155 -25.81 7.35 15.12
N ASN A 156 -26.09 8.29 16.03
CA ASN A 156 -27.28 9.14 15.96
C ASN A 156 -28.58 8.35 15.76
N SER A 157 -28.75 7.29 16.55
CA SER A 157 -29.92 6.41 16.53
C SER A 157 -30.17 5.69 15.19
N ALA A 158 -29.22 5.72 14.25
CA ALA A 158 -29.38 5.12 12.92
C ALA A 158 -29.80 3.65 12.99
N THR A 159 -30.63 3.22 12.05
CA THR A 159 -30.92 1.80 11.84
C THR A 159 -29.99 1.26 10.77
N LEU A 160 -29.09 0.35 11.16
CA LEU A 160 -28.17 -0.31 10.26
C LEU A 160 -28.75 -1.63 9.76
N THR A 161 -28.72 -1.86 8.45
CA THR A 161 -29.19 -3.12 7.85
C THR A 161 -28.34 -3.53 6.66
N LYS A 162 -28.22 -4.84 6.43
CA LYS A 162 -27.64 -5.39 5.20
C LYS A 162 -28.74 -5.59 4.17
N GLN A 163 -28.63 -4.90 3.04
CA GLN A 163 -29.56 -5.04 1.92
C GLN A 163 -29.01 -6.05 0.93
N THR A 164 -29.89 -6.82 0.29
CA THR A 164 -29.53 -7.79 -0.76
C THR A 164 -30.07 -7.39 -2.13
N ALA A 165 -30.73 -6.24 -2.20
CA ALA A 165 -31.37 -5.74 -3.40
C ALA A 165 -30.43 -4.76 -4.09
N SER A 166 -29.85 -5.19 -5.20
CA SER A 166 -28.96 -4.40 -6.04
C SER A 166 -27.72 -3.84 -5.30
N PRO A 167 -26.93 -4.68 -4.61
CA PRO A 167 -25.60 -4.26 -4.16
C PRO A 167 -24.75 -3.84 -5.37
N TYR A 168 -23.72 -3.03 -5.13
CA TYR A 168 -22.77 -2.65 -6.18
C TYR A 168 -21.94 -3.87 -6.58
N GLU A 169 -21.37 -4.56 -5.60
CA GLU A 169 -20.62 -5.81 -5.77
C GLU A 169 -21.09 -6.83 -4.73
N GLY A 170 -20.83 -8.12 -4.96
CA GLY A 170 -21.18 -9.15 -4.00
C GLY A 170 -22.69 -9.37 -3.86
N SER A 171 -23.11 -9.76 -2.65
CA SER A 171 -24.50 -10.14 -2.33
C SER A 171 -25.16 -9.15 -1.37
N ARG A 172 -24.41 -8.24 -0.74
CA ARG A 172 -24.91 -7.35 0.29
C ARG A 172 -24.30 -5.96 0.22
N ASN A 173 -25.07 -4.97 0.64
CA ASN A 173 -24.57 -3.63 0.91
C ASN A 173 -25.09 -3.12 2.26
N LEU A 174 -24.42 -2.14 2.86
CA LEU A 174 -24.85 -1.53 4.12
C LEU A 174 -25.79 -0.36 3.86
N ARG A 175 -26.97 -0.40 4.49
CA ARG A 175 -27.90 0.73 4.57
C ARG A 175 -27.86 1.37 5.94
N VAL A 176 -27.69 2.69 5.95
CA VAL A 176 -27.74 3.56 7.12
C VAL A 176 -29.02 4.41 7.02
N ALA A 177 -30.03 4.08 7.82
CA ALA A 177 -31.33 4.75 7.78
C ALA A 177 -31.55 5.68 8.97
N TYR A 178 -32.15 6.85 8.72
CA TYR A 178 -32.59 7.78 9.74
C TYR A 178 -33.57 7.11 10.71
N ASN A 179 -33.37 7.30 12.01
CA ASN A 179 -34.27 6.80 13.04
C ASN A 179 -34.28 7.71 14.27
N GLY A 180 -34.75 8.95 14.07
CA GLY A 180 -35.13 9.86 15.15
C GLY A 180 -34.06 10.86 15.60
N SER A 181 -32.86 10.86 15.00
CA SER A 181 -31.85 11.90 15.21
C SER A 181 -31.17 12.23 13.88
N ALA A 182 -30.83 13.51 13.70
CA ALA A 182 -30.17 13.97 12.49
C ALA A 182 -28.77 13.34 12.36
N ASP A 183 -28.27 13.34 11.13
CA ASP A 183 -26.96 12.82 10.74
C ASP A 183 -26.76 11.32 11.05
N PRO A 184 -27.65 10.42 10.58
CA PRO A 184 -27.51 9.00 10.83
C PRO A 184 -26.20 8.46 10.24
N GLY A 185 -25.50 7.60 10.99
CA GLY A 185 -24.20 7.08 10.60
C GLY A 185 -23.95 5.64 11.03
N ALA A 186 -23.01 4.99 10.34
CA ALA A 186 -22.36 3.75 10.73
C ALA A 186 -20.89 4.02 10.97
N SER A 187 -20.35 3.61 12.12
CA SER A 187 -18.99 3.94 12.51
C SER A 187 -18.14 2.73 12.86
N GLN A 188 -16.82 2.89 12.70
CA GLN A 188 -15.79 2.04 13.28
C GLN A 188 -14.69 2.91 13.87
N SER A 189 -14.05 2.44 14.95
CA SER A 189 -12.89 3.08 15.57
C SER A 189 -11.61 2.38 15.14
N VAL A 190 -11.21 2.61 13.88
CA VAL A 190 -10.09 1.93 13.22
C VAL A 190 -8.92 2.87 12.91
N LEU A 191 -9.05 4.15 13.25
CA LEU A 191 -8.06 5.17 12.92
C LEU A 191 -7.15 5.52 14.10
N THR A 192 -5.98 6.04 13.77
CA THR A 192 -5.03 6.65 14.70
C THR A 192 -4.99 8.15 14.39
N PRO A 193 -5.39 9.03 15.33
CA PRO A 193 -5.27 10.47 15.14
C PRO A 193 -3.84 10.89 14.79
N GLY A 194 -3.71 11.81 13.82
CA GLY A 194 -2.44 12.29 13.28
C GLY A 194 -1.94 11.54 12.04
N SER A 195 -2.54 10.40 11.68
CA SER A 195 -2.15 9.60 10.52
C SER A 195 -2.96 9.94 9.25
N TRP A 196 -2.35 9.77 8.09
CA TRP A 196 -3.03 9.89 6.79
C TRP A 196 -3.74 8.59 6.42
N TYR A 197 -4.89 8.71 5.77
CA TYR A 197 -5.69 7.59 5.30
C TYR A 197 -6.17 7.82 3.89
N LEU A 198 -6.27 6.73 3.12
CA LEU A 198 -7.00 6.67 1.86
C LEU A 198 -8.32 5.99 2.16
N LEU A 199 -9.42 6.65 1.81
CA LEU A 199 -10.75 6.06 1.87
C LEU A 199 -11.30 5.97 0.45
N SER A 200 -11.87 4.81 0.14
CA SER A 200 -12.73 4.63 -1.01
C SER A 200 -14.03 3.91 -0.61
N ALA A 201 -15.13 4.20 -1.29
CA ALA A 201 -16.37 3.45 -1.14
C ALA A 201 -17.26 3.67 -2.37
N TRP A 202 -18.15 2.74 -2.63
CA TRP A 202 -19.31 3.00 -3.47
C TRP A 202 -20.45 3.48 -2.59
N VAL A 203 -21.12 4.54 -3.02
CA VAL A 203 -22.23 5.15 -2.28
C VAL A 203 -23.39 5.42 -3.21
N ARG A 204 -24.62 5.27 -2.67
CA ARG A 204 -25.84 5.74 -3.30
C ARG A 204 -26.85 6.19 -2.26
N MET A 205 -27.85 6.93 -2.71
CA MET A 205 -28.94 7.45 -1.89
C MET A 205 -30.28 6.91 -2.37
N GLU A 206 -31.31 7.05 -1.56
CA GLU A 206 -32.69 6.83 -1.98
C GLU A 206 -33.25 7.98 -2.82
N ASN A 207 -32.68 9.19 -2.66
CA ASN A 207 -33.15 10.43 -3.26
C ASN A 207 -32.18 10.99 -4.32
N THR A 208 -32.71 11.74 -5.29
CA THR A 208 -31.94 12.49 -6.30
C THR A 208 -31.86 14.00 -6.03
N SER A 209 -32.40 14.44 -4.89
CA SER A 209 -32.35 15.83 -4.41
C SER A 209 -32.60 15.86 -2.89
N GLY A 210 -32.03 16.84 -2.18
CA GLY A 210 -32.22 17.00 -0.74
C GLY A 210 -30.96 16.60 0.03
N PRO A 211 -31.09 15.81 1.12
CA PRO A 211 -29.96 15.32 1.91
C PRO A 211 -28.86 14.71 1.04
N VAL A 212 -27.63 14.66 1.51
CA VAL A 212 -26.44 14.18 0.80
C VAL A 212 -25.68 13.14 1.63
N PRO A 213 -24.92 12.23 1.00
CA PRO A 213 -23.96 11.40 1.71
C PRO A 213 -22.90 12.26 2.39
N GLU A 214 -22.52 11.87 3.60
CA GLU A 214 -21.43 12.50 4.35
C GLU A 214 -20.51 11.42 4.90
N ILE A 215 -19.21 11.71 4.90
CA ILE A 215 -18.24 10.92 5.67
C ILE A 215 -17.61 11.86 6.70
N LYS A 216 -17.58 11.42 7.96
CA LYS A 216 -17.09 12.20 9.10
C LYS A 216 -15.93 11.49 9.79
N ASN A 217 -14.92 12.25 10.21
CA ASN A 217 -13.92 11.80 11.16
C ASN A 217 -14.23 12.42 12.53
N GLY A 218 -14.64 11.59 13.48
CA GLY A 218 -15.28 12.06 14.72
C GLY A 218 -16.55 12.86 14.40
N ALA A 219 -16.58 14.13 14.83
CA ALA A 219 -17.69 15.05 14.55
C ALA A 219 -17.50 15.90 13.28
N SER A 220 -16.32 15.85 12.65
CA SER A 220 -15.95 16.71 11.53
C SER A 220 -16.31 16.06 10.19
N THR A 221 -17.12 16.73 9.36
CA THR A 221 -17.37 16.29 7.98
C THR A 221 -16.11 16.47 7.14
N ILE A 222 -15.61 15.36 6.58
CA ILE A 222 -14.42 15.31 5.72
C ILE A 222 -14.76 15.07 4.24
N TYR A 223 -16.00 14.66 3.96
CA TYR A 223 -16.52 14.51 2.61
C TYR A 223 -18.02 14.83 2.57
N VAL A 224 -18.44 15.52 1.52
CA VAL A 224 -19.83 15.82 1.19
C VAL A 224 -20.10 15.33 -0.23
N GLY A 225 -21.07 14.44 -0.36
CA GLY A 225 -21.45 13.82 -1.62
C GLY A 225 -22.51 14.58 -2.39
N ILE A 226 -23.13 13.87 -3.34
CA ILE A 226 -24.28 14.34 -4.11
C ILE A 226 -25.47 13.41 -3.87
N PRO A 227 -26.71 13.91 -3.88
CA PRO A 227 -27.90 13.07 -3.77
C PRO A 227 -28.10 12.35 -5.10
N TYR A 228 -27.60 11.12 -5.20
CA TYR A 228 -27.65 10.34 -6.43
C TYR A 228 -28.10 8.90 -6.15
N ALA A 229 -29.09 8.45 -6.92
CA ALA A 229 -29.74 7.15 -6.70
C ALA A 229 -28.95 5.97 -7.30
N ASP A 230 -28.09 6.23 -8.28
CA ASP A 230 -27.17 5.23 -8.81
C ASP A 230 -25.87 5.24 -8.02
N TRP A 231 -25.21 4.07 -7.97
CA TRP A 231 -23.91 3.91 -7.35
C TRP A 231 -22.87 4.81 -8.00
N TYR A 232 -22.15 5.57 -7.16
CA TYR A 232 -20.98 6.32 -7.59
C TYR A 232 -19.85 6.13 -6.58
N GLN A 233 -18.62 6.28 -7.06
CA GLN A 233 -17.45 6.07 -6.23
C GLN A 233 -17.05 7.36 -5.50
N VAL A 234 -16.68 7.21 -4.23
CA VAL A 234 -15.94 8.21 -3.47
C VAL A 234 -14.52 7.71 -3.28
N TYR A 235 -13.56 8.62 -3.40
CA TYR A 235 -12.14 8.32 -3.30
C TYR A 235 -11.40 9.59 -2.88
N PHE A 236 -10.83 9.62 -1.69
CA PHE A 236 -10.08 10.78 -1.20
C PHE A 236 -9.16 10.41 -0.04
N THR A 237 -8.21 11.31 0.25
CA THR A 237 -7.27 11.19 1.37
C THR A 237 -7.58 12.21 2.46
N PHE A 238 -7.30 11.86 3.71
CA PHE A 238 -7.48 12.76 4.84
C PHE A 238 -6.51 12.44 6.00
N VAL A 239 -6.30 13.40 6.89
CA VAL A 239 -5.61 13.19 8.17
C VAL A 239 -6.65 12.93 9.25
N ALA A 240 -6.53 11.81 9.96
CA ALA A 240 -7.43 11.51 11.07
C ALA A 240 -7.18 12.50 12.23
N SER A 241 -8.23 13.16 12.68
CA SER A 241 -8.28 13.96 13.91
C SER A 241 -8.88 13.20 15.10
N ASP A 242 -9.58 12.11 14.81
CA ASP A 242 -10.30 11.26 15.76
C ASP A 242 -10.13 9.78 15.35
N PRO A 243 -10.10 8.80 16.28
CA PRO A 243 -10.02 7.39 15.92
C PRO A 243 -11.24 6.86 15.16
N LYS A 244 -12.36 7.58 15.18
CA LYS A 244 -13.63 7.17 14.60
C LYS A 244 -13.81 7.71 13.18
N ILE A 245 -14.17 6.81 12.27
CA ILE A 245 -14.69 7.14 10.93
C ILE A 245 -16.19 6.82 10.90
N VAL A 246 -16.99 7.67 10.26
CA VAL A 246 -18.44 7.52 10.15
C VAL A 246 -18.85 7.63 8.69
N LEU A 247 -19.54 6.60 8.18
CA LEU A 247 -20.22 6.60 6.88
C LEU A 247 -21.70 6.92 7.11
N GLY A 248 -22.23 7.98 6.49
CA GLY A 248 -23.57 8.45 6.80
C GLY A 248 -24.11 9.49 5.82
N SER A 249 -25.04 10.31 6.29
CA SER A 249 -25.66 11.39 5.51
C SER A 249 -26.10 12.52 6.44
N ASP A 250 -26.46 13.67 5.88
CA ASP A 250 -27.03 14.81 6.62
C ASP A 250 -28.56 14.71 6.81
N HIS A 251 -29.12 13.50 6.72
CA HIS A 251 -30.55 13.27 6.90
C HIS A 251 -31.04 13.78 8.27
N SER A 252 -32.01 14.69 8.25
CA SER A 252 -32.73 15.18 9.43
C SER A 252 -34.18 14.69 9.50
N SER A 253 -34.58 13.83 8.56
CA SER A 253 -35.89 13.21 8.46
C SER A 253 -35.78 11.82 7.81
N ALA A 254 -36.89 11.10 7.67
CA ALA A 254 -36.91 9.74 7.16
C ALA A 254 -36.23 9.62 5.79
N GLY A 255 -35.22 8.74 5.72
CA GLY A 255 -34.38 8.55 4.55
C GLY A 255 -33.21 7.61 4.85
N TYR A 256 -32.42 7.27 3.84
CA TYR A 256 -31.28 6.36 3.97
C TYR A 256 -30.19 6.62 2.93
N VAL A 257 -28.95 6.35 3.34
CA VAL A 257 -27.79 6.25 2.45
C VAL A 257 -27.30 4.80 2.46
N GLU A 258 -26.71 4.37 1.35
CA GLU A 258 -26.14 3.04 1.20
C GLU A 258 -24.68 3.10 0.79
N TYR A 259 -23.90 2.22 1.39
CA TYR A 259 -22.48 2.05 1.13
C TYR A 259 -22.17 0.61 0.77
N ASP A 260 -21.24 0.42 -0.14
CA ASP A 260 -20.74 -0.87 -0.57
C ASP A 260 -19.26 -0.77 -0.95
N VAL A 261 -18.54 -1.89 -0.88
CA VAL A 261 -17.09 -2.00 -1.16
C VAL A 261 -16.33 -0.80 -0.58
N ALA A 262 -16.50 -0.58 0.72
CA ALA A 262 -15.82 0.46 1.46
C ALA A 262 -14.44 -0.06 1.88
N SER A 263 -13.43 0.72 1.58
CA SER A 263 -12.05 0.45 1.95
C SER A 263 -11.45 1.66 2.65
N ILE A 264 -10.79 1.42 3.77
CA ILE A 264 -9.95 2.42 4.40
C ILE A 264 -8.60 1.81 4.73
N GLN A 265 -7.58 2.40 4.15
CA GLN A 265 -6.21 1.95 4.33
C GLN A 265 -5.45 3.08 4.99
N LEU A 266 -4.67 2.73 6.01
CA LEU A 266 -3.64 3.63 6.50
C LEU A 266 -2.74 3.95 5.30
N LEU A 267 -2.68 5.22 4.92
CA LEU A 267 -1.61 5.64 4.04
C LEU A 267 -0.36 5.59 4.89
N GLN A 268 0.38 4.49 4.77
CA GLN A 268 1.72 4.40 5.33
C GLN A 268 2.63 5.34 4.55
N LEU A 269 2.53 6.62 4.89
CA LEU A 269 3.51 7.65 4.58
C LEU A 269 4.50 7.80 5.73
N ASP A 270 4.70 6.77 6.54
CA ASP A 270 5.68 6.76 7.60
C ASP A 270 6.99 6.20 7.07
N ASN A 271 7.65 6.90 6.12
CA ASN A 271 8.35 8.09 6.59
C ASN A 271 8.71 9.07 5.47
N THR A 272 7.82 9.92 4.95
CA THR A 272 8.27 10.99 4.02
C THR A 272 9.39 11.82 4.62
N SER A 273 9.39 12.04 5.94
CA SER A 273 10.49 12.69 6.64
C SER A 273 11.78 11.89 6.59
N ASP A 274 11.78 10.56 6.78
CA ASP A 274 13.01 9.76 6.71
C ASP A 274 13.38 9.37 5.29
N ILE A 275 12.45 9.16 4.37
CA ILE A 275 12.71 9.07 2.92
C ILE A 275 13.39 10.37 2.52
N TYR A 276 12.83 11.53 2.90
CA TYR A 276 13.46 12.82 2.68
C TYR A 276 14.83 12.91 3.35
N LYS A 277 15.01 12.49 4.62
CA LYS A 277 16.32 12.52 5.31
C LYS A 277 17.33 11.57 4.66
N ILE A 278 16.91 10.38 4.23
CA ILE A 278 17.74 9.38 3.55
C ILE A 278 18.14 9.94 2.18
N CYS A 279 17.17 10.39 1.38
CA CYS A 279 17.41 11.06 0.11
C CYS A 279 18.32 12.29 0.27
N GLN A 280 18.09 13.12 1.28
CA GLN A 280 18.94 14.28 1.60
C GLN A 280 20.35 13.87 2.02
N SER A 281 20.51 12.70 2.67
CA SER A 281 21.83 12.16 3.05
C SER A 281 22.60 11.57 1.85
N ILE A 282 21.91 11.27 0.76
CA ILE A 282 22.47 10.73 -0.48
C ILE A 282 22.89 11.84 -1.44
N VAL A 283 22.19 12.98 -1.39
CA VAL A 283 22.49 14.17 -2.20
C VAL A 283 23.91 14.70 -1.88
N PRO A 284 24.67 15.24 -2.87
CA PRO A 284 26.01 15.78 -2.65
C PRO A 284 26.08 16.84 -1.55
N GLY A 285 27.21 16.88 -0.86
CA GLY A 285 27.50 17.93 0.12
C GLY A 285 27.33 19.32 -0.49
N GLY A 286 26.51 20.16 0.16
CA GLY A 286 26.19 21.51 -0.31
C GLY A 286 24.96 21.61 -1.22
N VAL A 287 24.32 20.48 -1.56
CA VAL A 287 23.06 20.45 -2.32
C VAL A 287 21.90 20.13 -1.36
N ARG A 288 20.80 20.88 -1.47
CA ARG A 288 19.58 20.66 -0.68
C ARG A 288 18.50 19.99 -1.53
N LEU A 289 17.91 18.93 -1.00
CA LEU A 289 16.66 18.38 -1.50
C LEU A 289 15.54 19.35 -1.08
N ASN A 290 14.93 20.05 -2.03
CA ASN A 290 13.93 21.07 -1.74
C ASN A 290 12.55 20.46 -1.48
N ALA A 291 12.19 19.43 -2.25
CA ALA A 291 10.91 18.75 -2.13
C ALA A 291 10.99 17.30 -2.61
N ILE A 292 10.14 16.48 -2.01
CA ILE A 292 9.67 15.23 -2.60
C ILE A 292 8.19 15.36 -2.92
N GLY A 293 7.71 14.73 -3.99
CA GLY A 293 6.30 14.80 -4.33
C GLY A 293 5.81 13.64 -5.18
N TRP A 294 4.50 13.62 -5.40
CA TRP A 294 3.79 12.52 -6.02
C TRP A 294 2.90 13.04 -7.14
N TYR A 295 2.78 12.30 -8.24
CA TYR A 295 1.84 12.57 -9.32
C TYR A 295 0.95 11.35 -9.57
N ASP A 296 -0.28 11.55 -10.04
CA ASP A 296 -1.23 10.46 -10.30
C ASP A 296 -0.81 9.64 -11.54
N GLY A 297 0.20 8.77 -11.41
CA GLY A 297 0.58 7.80 -12.44
C GLY A 297 0.79 8.41 -13.84
N ASP A 298 0.12 7.83 -14.84
CA ASP A 298 0.13 8.30 -16.24
C ASP A 298 -0.77 9.52 -16.49
N ASP A 299 -1.46 10.02 -15.45
CA ASP A 299 -2.36 11.17 -15.48
C ASP A 299 -1.69 12.46 -15.00
N ALA A 300 -0.35 12.51 -14.91
CA ALA A 300 0.35 13.69 -14.41
C ALA A 300 0.28 14.89 -15.37
N PHE A 301 0.24 16.11 -14.83
CA PHE A 301 0.53 17.31 -15.60
C PHE A 301 2.04 17.36 -15.92
N ALA A 302 2.41 17.29 -17.19
CA ALA A 302 3.79 17.47 -17.62
C ALA A 302 3.88 18.22 -18.97
N PHE A 303 4.99 18.93 -19.17
CA PHE A 303 5.28 19.56 -20.45
C PHE A 303 5.69 18.53 -21.51
N ALA A 304 5.58 18.91 -22.79
CA ALA A 304 5.92 18.05 -23.92
C ALA A 304 7.36 17.49 -23.81
N GLY A 305 7.51 16.18 -23.99
CA GLY A 305 8.78 15.45 -23.86
C GLY A 305 8.91 14.63 -22.58
N SER A 306 7.97 14.74 -21.64
CA SER A 306 7.85 13.85 -20.50
C SER A 306 7.16 12.54 -20.90
N SER A 307 7.66 11.39 -20.41
CA SER A 307 7.09 10.06 -20.64
C SER A 307 5.82 9.77 -19.83
N ILE A 308 5.44 10.65 -18.90
CA ILE A 308 4.46 10.35 -17.84
C ILE A 308 3.29 11.34 -17.73
N GLY A 309 3.16 12.31 -18.66
CA GLY A 309 2.16 13.37 -18.47
C GLY A 309 1.25 13.68 -19.65
N LYS A 310 0.00 14.01 -19.32
CA LYS A 310 -1.10 14.36 -20.24
C LYS A 310 -1.17 15.85 -20.61
N GLY A 311 -0.32 16.68 -20.02
CA GLY A 311 -0.20 18.11 -20.35
C GLY A 311 -1.41 18.96 -19.95
N PHE A 312 -1.58 20.10 -20.62
CA PHE A 312 -2.70 21.01 -20.34
C PHE A 312 -4.05 20.39 -20.72
N GLY A 313 -5.06 20.71 -19.92
CA GLY A 313 -6.42 20.30 -20.19
C GLY A 313 -7.12 21.07 -21.30
N SER A 314 -8.34 20.64 -21.62
CA SER A 314 -9.20 21.33 -22.58
C SER A 314 -10.08 22.35 -21.87
N VAL A 315 -10.26 23.54 -22.48
CA VAL A 315 -11.17 24.58 -21.95
C VAL A 315 -12.64 24.10 -21.93
N SER A 316 -12.99 23.13 -22.78
CA SER A 316 -14.36 22.62 -22.92
C SER A 316 -14.60 21.26 -22.25
N ASP A 317 -13.57 20.63 -21.68
CA ASP A 317 -13.67 19.32 -21.05
C ASP A 317 -12.72 19.23 -19.84
N PRO A 318 -13.26 19.33 -18.61
CA PRO A 318 -12.46 19.31 -17.40
C PRO A 318 -11.86 17.93 -17.08
N THR A 319 -12.22 16.88 -17.83
CA THR A 319 -11.64 15.53 -17.69
C THR A 319 -10.39 15.32 -18.54
N VAL A 320 -10.09 16.26 -19.45
CA VAL A 320 -8.89 16.25 -20.29
C VAL A 320 -7.81 17.07 -19.62
N GLY A 321 -6.60 16.53 -19.52
CA GLY A 321 -5.42 17.18 -18.93
C GLY A 321 -4.80 16.35 -17.81
N GLY A 322 -3.55 16.65 -17.49
CA GLY A 322 -2.88 16.01 -16.36
C GLY A 322 -3.17 16.70 -15.03
N LYS A 323 -3.15 15.94 -13.94
CA LYS A 323 -3.33 16.43 -12.57
C LYS A 323 -2.02 16.98 -12.00
N TYR A 324 -2.11 17.99 -11.13
CA TYR A 324 -0.95 18.57 -10.47
C TYR A 324 -0.35 17.63 -9.43
N ALA A 325 0.98 17.65 -9.31
CA ALA A 325 1.68 16.90 -8.29
C ALA A 325 1.37 17.45 -6.89
N THR A 326 1.22 16.54 -5.92
CA THR A 326 1.16 16.90 -4.50
C THR A 326 2.58 16.99 -3.96
N ILE A 327 2.91 18.12 -3.30
CA ILE A 327 4.27 18.43 -2.83
C ILE A 327 4.33 18.27 -1.31
N THR A 328 5.38 17.62 -0.81
CA THR A 328 5.78 17.65 0.61
C THR A 328 7.15 18.32 0.71
N ASP A 329 7.22 19.44 1.43
CA ASP A 329 8.46 20.17 1.70
C ASP A 329 8.95 19.94 3.14
N SER A 330 10.21 20.32 3.38
CA SER A 330 10.73 20.43 4.74
C SER A 330 10.24 21.74 5.34
N ALA A 331 9.18 21.68 6.14
CA ALA A 331 8.88 22.74 7.10
C ALA A 331 10.05 22.94 8.08
#